data_AF-A0A966C2E4-F1
#
_entry.id   AF-A0A966C2E4-F1
#
_cell.length_a   1.000
_cell.length_b   1.000
_cell.length_c   1.000
_cell.angle_alpha   90.00
_cell.angle_beta   90.00
_cell.angle_gamma   90.00
#
_symmetry.space_group_name_H-M   'P 1'
#
loop_
_entity.id
_entity.type
_entity.pdbx_description
1 polymer ?
#
loop_
_entity_poly.entity_id
_entity_poly.type
_entity_poly.pdbx_seq_one_letter_code
_entity_poly.pdbx_strand_id
1 'polypeptide(L)'
;MVDNRLFPLLAGLGLVGASLLPAIAIHAHDTKHQHNNMEWSEALARDVKAQVNAGLAEGAVGMEKGADEMLRGADEMEAYADRLERDAAFRETEAARQNARRGKKVTAQQLLESAPKMRRGAEKMRDGAKKMREGAEKMRRGDDS
;
A
#
# COMPACT_ATOMS: atom_id res chain seq x y z
N MET A 1 -1.33 12.03 -42.77
CA MET A 1 -0.55 12.64 -41.66
C MET A 1 -1.57 13.11 -40.64
N VAL A 2 -1.58 12.48 -39.46
CA VAL A 2 -2.53 12.77 -38.37
C VAL A 2 -1.94 13.91 -37.55
N ASP A 3 -2.63 15.03 -37.45
CA ASP A 3 -2.31 16.08 -36.48
C ASP A 3 -3.21 15.92 -35.25
N ASN A 4 -2.59 15.49 -34.15
CA ASN A 4 -3.14 15.49 -32.81
C ASN A 4 -2.53 16.66 -32.03
N ARG A 5 -3.35 17.64 -31.65
CA ARG A 5 -3.03 18.64 -30.61
C ARG A 5 -4.08 18.49 -29.49
N LEU A 6 -3.64 17.98 -28.34
CA LEU A 6 -3.36 18.70 -27.10
C LEU A 6 -4.61 19.13 -26.29
N PHE A 7 -4.83 18.37 -25.21
CA PHE A 7 -5.43 18.65 -23.89
C PHE A 7 -6.65 19.58 -23.75
N PRO A 8 -7.64 19.14 -22.95
CA PRO A 8 -8.34 20.01 -22.02
C PRO A 8 -8.01 19.68 -20.56
N LEU A 9 -7.67 20.74 -19.82
CA LEU A 9 -7.61 20.84 -18.37
C LEU A 9 -9.03 20.89 -17.78
N LEU A 10 -9.16 20.24 -16.63
CA LEU A 10 -10.27 20.19 -15.68
C LEU A 10 -11.08 21.50 -15.53
N ALA A 11 -12.42 21.38 -15.56
CA ALA A 11 -13.31 22.18 -14.72
C ALA A 11 -14.69 21.53 -14.58
N GLY A 12 -14.93 20.98 -13.38
CA GLY A 12 -16.22 20.96 -12.68
C GLY A 12 -17.48 20.52 -13.43
N LEU A 13 -17.89 19.27 -13.24
CA LEU A 13 -19.30 18.89 -13.36
C LEU A 13 -19.64 17.95 -12.20
N GLY A 14 -20.70 18.32 -11.50
CA GLY A 14 -21.01 17.91 -10.14
C GLY A 14 -21.15 16.41 -9.95
N LEU A 15 -20.59 15.95 -8.84
CA LEU A 15 -21.03 14.76 -8.12
C LEU A 15 -22.54 14.88 -7.87
N VAL A 16 -23.35 14.27 -8.74
CA VAL A 16 -24.75 14.00 -8.43
C VAL A 16 -24.71 12.89 -7.39
N GLY A 17 -24.74 13.30 -6.12
CA GLY A 17 -25.05 12.40 -5.01
C GLY A 17 -26.45 11.86 -5.23
N ALA A 18 -26.55 10.60 -5.65
CA ALA A 18 -27.80 9.86 -5.56
C ALA A 18 -28.00 9.48 -4.08
N SER A 19 -28.48 10.45 -3.30
CA SER A 19 -29.08 10.20 -2.01
C SER A 19 -30.37 9.40 -2.24
N LEU A 20 -30.27 8.08 -2.19
CA LEU A 20 -31.44 7.22 -2.03
C LEU A 20 -31.96 7.41 -0.59
N LEU A 21 -32.74 8.46 -0.38
CA LEU A 21 -33.61 8.55 0.79
C LEU A 21 -34.77 7.57 0.56
N PRO A 22 -34.97 6.55 1.42
CA PRO A 22 -36.21 5.79 1.39
C PRO A 22 -37.31 6.69 1.96
N ALA A 23 -38.31 7.02 1.13
CA ALA A 23 -39.53 7.68 1.58
C ALA A 23 -40.33 6.71 2.45
N ILE A 24 -40.32 6.94 3.77
CA ILE A 24 -41.10 6.16 4.74
C ILE A 24 -42.54 6.65 4.69
N ALA A 25 -43.42 5.90 4.04
CA ALA A 25 -44.86 6.02 4.21
C ALA A 25 -45.27 5.17 5.43
N ILE A 26 -45.64 5.83 6.53
CA ILE A 26 -46.25 5.17 7.69
C ILE A 26 -47.71 4.89 7.33
N HIS A 27 -48.04 3.62 7.10
CA HIS A 27 -49.41 3.11 7.20
C HIS A 27 -49.39 1.74 7.87
N ALA A 28 -50.10 1.66 8.99
CA ALA A 28 -50.21 0.48 9.82
C ALA A 28 -51.15 -0.56 9.19
N HIS A 29 -50.58 -1.64 8.67
CA HIS A 29 -51.13 -3.00 8.76
C HIS A 29 -50.07 -3.99 8.23
N ASP A 30 -50.09 -5.20 8.79
CA ASP A 30 -49.41 -6.41 8.29
C ASP A 30 -48.05 -6.79 8.91
N THR A 31 -48.14 -7.66 9.90
CA THR A 31 -47.04 -8.36 10.56
C THR A 31 -46.31 -9.35 9.62
N LYS A 32 -46.88 -9.72 8.45
CA LYS A 32 -46.20 -10.62 7.49
C LYS A 32 -45.10 -9.94 6.68
N HIS A 33 -45.18 -8.63 6.44
CA HIS A 33 -44.12 -7.91 5.72
C HIS A 33 -42.90 -7.59 6.58
N GLN A 34 -43.04 -7.55 7.91
CA GLN A 34 -41.91 -7.32 8.82
C GLN A 34 -40.94 -8.50 8.85
N HIS A 35 -41.44 -9.74 8.84
CA HIS A 35 -40.61 -10.94 8.79
C HIS A 35 -39.79 -11.03 7.49
N ASN A 36 -40.41 -10.74 6.34
CA ASN A 36 -39.71 -10.76 5.05
C ASN A 36 -38.63 -9.66 4.95
N ASN A 37 -38.89 -8.48 5.50
CA ASN A 37 -37.91 -7.40 5.53
C ASN A 37 -36.74 -7.69 6.48
N MET A 38 -37.01 -8.35 7.61
CA MET A 38 -35.97 -8.72 8.59
C MET A 38 -35.05 -9.81 8.04
N GLU A 39 -35.62 -10.88 7.48
CA GLU A 39 -34.87 -11.96 6.81
C GLU A 39 -33.99 -11.44 5.66
N TRP A 40 -34.53 -10.56 4.81
CA TRP A 40 -33.77 -9.95 3.73
C TRP A 40 -32.63 -9.07 4.26
N SER A 41 -32.87 -8.27 5.30
CA SER A 41 -31.85 -7.41 5.89
C SER A 41 -30.73 -8.20 6.55
N GLU A 42 -31.04 -9.31 7.22
CA GLU A 42 -30.06 -10.21 7.81
C GLU A 42 -29.24 -10.95 6.75
N ALA A 43 -29.87 -11.37 5.65
CA ALA A 43 -29.18 -11.95 4.51
C ALA A 43 -28.20 -10.95 3.88
N LEU A 44 -28.62 -9.70 3.65
CA LEU A 44 -27.76 -8.65 3.14
C LEU A 44 -26.60 -8.34 4.11
N ALA A 45 -26.88 -8.22 5.41
CA ALA A 45 -25.85 -7.97 6.41
C ALA A 45 -24.79 -9.08 6.44
N ARG A 46 -25.22 -10.35 6.32
CA ARG A 46 -24.30 -11.49 6.22
C ARG A 46 -23.46 -11.45 4.96
N ASP A 47 -24.06 -11.11 3.82
CA ASP A 47 -23.36 -11.01 2.55
C ASP A 47 -22.31 -9.88 2.56
N VAL A 48 -22.69 -8.69 3.02
CA VAL A 48 -21.76 -7.56 3.19
C VAL A 48 -20.62 -7.94 4.13
N LYS A 49 -20.91 -8.58 5.26
CA LYS A 49 -19.88 -9.05 6.20
C LYS A 49 -18.93 -10.06 5.56
N ALA A 50 -19.45 -10.99 4.76
CA ALA A 50 -18.64 -11.97 4.05
C ALA A 50 -17.73 -11.30 3.01
N GLN A 51 -18.25 -10.34 2.24
CA GLN A 51 -17.46 -9.58 1.27
C GLN A 51 -16.35 -8.76 1.96
N VAL A 52 -16.67 -8.09 3.07
CA VAL A 52 -15.67 -7.34 3.86
C VAL A 52 -14.56 -8.27 4.37
N ASN A 53 -14.93 -9.40 4.96
CA ASN A 53 -13.94 -10.37 5.46
C ASN A 53 -13.06 -10.93 4.34
N ALA A 54 -13.63 -11.18 3.16
CA ALA A 54 -12.85 -11.61 2.00
C ALA A 54 -11.85 -10.54 1.56
N GLY A 55 -12.29 -9.27 1.50
CA GLY A 55 -11.42 -8.14 1.19
C GLY A 55 -10.31 -7.93 2.23
N LEU A 56 -10.61 -8.08 3.52
CA LEU A 56 -9.62 -8.02 4.59
C LEU A 56 -8.60 -9.16 4.50
N ALA A 57 -9.05 -10.38 4.18
CA ALA A 57 -8.16 -11.52 3.97
C ALA A 57 -7.22 -11.31 2.77
N GLU A 58 -7.74 -10.80 1.66
CA GLU A 58 -6.92 -10.46 0.48
C GLU A 58 -5.92 -9.34 0.80
N GLY A 59 -6.37 -8.29 1.49
CA GLY A 59 -5.52 -7.20 1.95
C GLY A 59 -4.38 -7.68 2.86
N ALA A 60 -4.67 -8.62 3.77
CA ALA A 60 -3.67 -9.24 4.64
C ALA A 60 -2.59 -9.98 3.84
N VAL A 61 -2.99 -10.76 2.82
CA VAL A 61 -2.04 -11.45 1.92
C VAL A 61 -1.17 -10.44 1.17
N GLY A 62 -1.77 -9.34 0.68
CA GLY A 62 -1.04 -8.26 0.04
C GLY A 62 -0.01 -7.60 0.97
N MET A 63 -0.38 -7.36 2.23
CA MET A 63 0.53 -6.81 3.23
C MET A 63 1.69 -7.77 3.56
N GLU A 64 1.45 -9.08 3.65
CA GLU A 64 2.52 -10.06 3.87
C GLU A 64 3.50 -10.09 2.71
N LYS A 65 2.99 -10.08 1.48
CA LYS A 65 3.86 -10.00 0.29
C LYS A 65 4.69 -8.71 0.29
N GLY A 66 4.09 -7.57 0.63
CA GLY A 66 4.82 -6.31 0.75
C GLY A 66 5.88 -6.34 1.85
N ALA A 67 5.62 -7.05 2.95
CA ALA A 67 6.61 -7.27 4.01
C ALA A 67 7.79 -8.11 3.51
N ASP A 68 7.54 -9.16 2.72
CA ASP A 68 8.60 -10.00 2.13
C ASP A 68 9.48 -9.22 1.15
N GLU A 69 8.87 -8.40 0.29
CA GLU A 69 9.60 -7.52 -0.63
C GLU A 69 10.44 -6.49 0.15
N MET A 70 9.91 -5.95 1.25
CA MET A 70 10.65 -5.04 2.11
C MET A 70 11.84 -5.73 2.81
N LEU A 71 11.70 -6.99 3.23
CA LEU A 71 12.82 -7.76 3.77
C LEU A 71 13.91 -8.01 2.72
N ARG A 72 13.54 -8.41 1.50
CA ARG A 72 14.49 -8.57 0.40
C ARG A 72 15.22 -7.26 0.08
N GLY A 73 14.50 -6.14 0.04
CA GLY A 73 15.10 -4.83 -0.16
C GLY A 73 16.06 -4.43 0.97
N ALA A 74 15.78 -4.84 2.21
CA ALA A 74 16.68 -4.62 3.34
C ALA A 74 17.98 -5.42 3.18
N ASP A 75 17.89 -6.69 2.78
CA ASP A 75 19.05 -7.57 2.56
C ASP A 75 19.90 -7.07 1.38
N GLU A 76 19.29 -6.63 0.29
CA GLU A 76 19.98 -6.01 -0.84
C GLU A 76 20.70 -4.71 -0.44
N MET A 77 20.06 -3.90 0.39
CA MET A 77 20.63 -2.65 0.90
C MET A 77 21.83 -2.92 1.82
N GLU A 78 21.74 -3.93 2.69
CA GLU A 78 22.83 -4.36 3.57
C GLU A 78 24.00 -4.93 2.76
N ALA A 79 23.73 -5.80 1.79
CA ALA A 79 24.76 -6.34 0.90
C ALA A 79 25.47 -5.25 0.08
N TYR A 80 24.72 -4.24 -0.37
CA TYR A 80 25.30 -3.09 -1.06
C TYR A 80 26.19 -2.26 -0.13
N ALA A 81 25.76 -2.02 1.11
CA ALA A 81 26.57 -1.33 2.13
C ALA A 81 27.87 -2.09 2.45
N ASP A 82 27.78 -3.41 2.61
CA ASP A 82 28.95 -4.27 2.80
C ASP A 82 29.93 -4.18 1.64
N ARG A 83 29.41 -4.20 0.40
CA ARG A 83 30.25 -4.06 -0.79
C ARG A 83 30.91 -2.69 -0.87
N LEU A 84 30.17 -1.63 -0.54
CA LEU A 84 30.74 -0.29 -0.45
C LEU A 84 31.89 -0.24 0.55
N GLU A 85 31.83 -0.95 1.68
CA GLU A 85 32.89 -0.92 2.68
C GLU A 85 34.13 -1.72 2.26
N ARG A 86 33.92 -2.89 1.66
CA ARG A 86 35.00 -3.85 1.36
C ARG A 86 35.72 -3.58 0.05
N ASP A 87 35.05 -2.99 -0.94
CA ASP A 87 35.57 -2.88 -2.31
C ASP A 87 35.73 -1.41 -2.73
N ALA A 88 36.97 -0.92 -2.68
CA ALA A 88 37.31 0.44 -3.10
C ALA A 88 37.08 0.68 -4.59
N ALA A 89 37.38 -0.30 -5.45
CA ALA A 89 37.21 -0.17 -6.90
C ALA A 89 35.73 -0.09 -7.29
N PHE A 90 34.88 -0.85 -6.59
CA PHE A 90 33.44 -0.71 -6.69
C PHE A 90 32.96 0.69 -6.30
N ARG A 91 33.44 1.24 -5.17
CA ARG A 91 33.08 2.61 -4.76
C ARG A 91 33.43 3.65 -5.83
N GLU A 92 34.63 3.59 -6.39
CA GLU A 92 35.08 4.53 -7.43
C GLU A 92 34.22 4.41 -8.70
N THR A 93 33.98 3.18 -9.15
CA THR A 93 33.14 2.90 -10.31
C THR A 93 31.73 3.45 -10.12
N GLU A 94 31.16 3.24 -8.94
CA GLU A 94 29.79 3.62 -8.66
C GLU A 94 29.64 5.13 -8.43
N ALA A 95 30.65 5.78 -7.85
CA ALA A 95 30.74 7.24 -7.81
C ALA A 95 30.77 7.83 -9.23
N ALA A 96 31.62 7.31 -10.12
CA ALA A 96 31.67 7.74 -11.51
C ALA A 96 30.32 7.55 -12.24
N ARG A 97 29.67 6.39 -12.03
CA ARG A 97 28.34 6.09 -12.58
C ARG A 97 27.26 7.06 -12.09
N GLN A 98 27.24 7.36 -10.79
CA GLN A 98 26.28 8.31 -10.23
C GLN A 98 26.50 9.73 -10.77
N ASN A 99 27.76 10.14 -10.90
CA ASN A 99 28.13 11.45 -11.44
C ASN A 99 27.69 11.60 -12.90
N ALA A 100 27.86 10.55 -13.71
CA ALA A 100 27.42 10.53 -15.10
C ALA A 100 25.89 10.62 -15.25
N ARG A 101 25.12 10.10 -14.29
CA ARG A 101 23.65 10.07 -14.34
C ARG A 101 22.98 11.32 -13.76
N ARG A 102 23.53 11.86 -12.68
CA ARG A 102 22.82 12.82 -11.81
C ARG A 102 23.38 14.24 -11.87
N GLY A 103 24.49 14.48 -12.58
CA GLY A 103 25.14 15.79 -12.65
C GLY A 103 25.67 16.33 -11.30
N LYS A 104 25.59 15.52 -10.23
CA LYS A 104 26.09 15.83 -8.89
C LYS A 104 27.39 15.07 -8.68
N LYS A 105 28.43 15.73 -8.16
CA LYS A 105 29.67 15.05 -7.74
C LYS A 105 29.45 14.32 -6.40
N VAL A 106 29.42 13.01 -6.48
CA VAL A 106 29.55 12.05 -5.38
C VAL A 106 30.96 11.47 -5.43
N THR A 107 31.61 11.36 -4.27
CA THR A 107 32.93 10.73 -4.14
C THR A 107 32.80 9.31 -3.59
N ALA A 108 33.81 8.47 -3.84
CA ALA A 108 33.89 7.14 -3.22
C ALA A 108 33.82 7.22 -1.68
N GLN A 109 34.45 8.24 -1.08
CA GLN A 109 34.38 8.48 0.36
C GLN A 109 32.95 8.80 0.85
N GLN A 110 32.20 9.60 0.10
CA GLN A 110 30.79 9.89 0.44
C GLN A 110 29.91 8.63 0.33
N LEU A 111 30.20 7.74 -0.62
CA LEU A 111 29.51 6.45 -0.69
C LEU A 111 29.86 5.58 0.52
N LEU A 112 31.13 5.50 0.91
CA LEU A 112 31.55 4.79 2.12
C LEU A 112 30.82 5.31 3.37
N GLU A 113 30.76 6.62 3.55
CA GLU A 113 30.07 7.27 4.68
C GLU A 113 28.54 7.05 4.66
N SER A 114 27.99 6.65 3.51
CA SER A 114 26.57 6.31 3.39
C SER A 114 26.25 4.89 3.88
N ALA A 115 27.22 3.97 3.93
CA ALA A 115 27.00 2.57 4.30
C ALA A 115 26.32 2.41 5.68
N PRO A 116 26.73 3.12 6.76
CA PRO A 116 26.01 3.05 8.04
C PRO A 116 24.57 3.59 7.98
N LYS A 117 24.30 4.56 7.10
CA LYS A 117 22.93 5.07 6.88
C LYS A 117 22.08 4.04 6.14
N MET A 118 22.67 3.32 5.18
CA MET A 118 22.00 2.23 4.46
C MET A 118 21.63 1.09 5.43
N ARG A 119 22.53 0.68 6.34
CA ARG A 119 22.19 -0.33 7.36
C ARG A 119 21.04 0.09 8.27
N ARG A 120 21.05 1.33 8.76
CA ARG A 120 19.89 1.87 9.51
C ARG A 120 18.61 1.93 8.67
N GLY A 121 18.73 2.12 7.36
CA GLY A 121 17.61 2.02 6.42
C GLY A 121 17.06 0.59 6.35
N ALA A 122 17.94 -0.40 6.20
CA ALA A 122 17.60 -1.82 6.19
C ALA A 122 16.94 -2.26 7.50
N GLU A 123 17.44 -1.82 8.67
CA GLU A 123 16.82 -2.08 9.97
C GLU A 123 15.38 -1.53 10.03
N LYS A 124 15.17 -0.29 9.60
CA LYS A 124 13.82 0.31 9.53
C LYS A 124 12.90 -0.42 8.57
N MET A 125 13.42 -0.95 7.47
CA MET A 125 12.67 -1.79 6.55
C MET A 125 12.26 -3.11 7.22
N ARG A 126 13.16 -3.76 7.97
CA ARG A 126 12.82 -4.95 8.75
C ARG A 126 11.73 -4.67 9.80
N ASP A 127 11.83 -3.55 10.50
CA ASP A 127 10.78 -3.11 11.44
C ASP A 127 9.45 -2.82 10.75
N GLY A 128 9.49 -2.18 9.58
CA GLY A 128 8.32 -1.93 8.74
C GLY A 128 7.64 -3.23 8.32
N ALA A 129 8.42 -4.19 7.84
CA ALA A 129 7.93 -5.52 7.46
C ALA A 129 7.28 -6.26 8.64
N LYS A 130 7.86 -6.17 9.84
CA LYS A 130 7.27 -6.74 11.07
C LYS A 130 5.90 -6.12 11.36
N LYS A 131 5.78 -4.80 11.30
CA LYS A 131 4.50 -4.10 11.51
C LYS A 131 3.46 -4.43 10.45
N MET A 132 3.89 -4.62 9.19
CA MET A 132 2.99 -5.04 8.12
C MET A 132 2.43 -6.44 8.38
N ARG A 133 3.26 -7.38 8.84
CA ARG A 133 2.82 -8.73 9.21
C ARG A 133 1.85 -8.72 10.40
N GLU A 134 2.13 -7.89 11.41
CA GLU A 134 1.21 -7.69 12.55
C GLU A 134 -0.13 -7.10 12.09
N GLY A 135 -0.11 -6.13 11.17
CA GLY A 135 -1.31 -5.55 10.56
C GLY A 135 -2.12 -6.59 9.77
N ALA A 136 -1.45 -7.40 8.95
CA ALA A 136 -2.07 -8.50 8.21
C ALA A 136 -2.72 -9.52 9.15
N GLU A 137 -2.08 -9.84 10.27
CA GLU A 137 -2.64 -10.74 11.27
C GLU A 137 -3.91 -10.17 11.92
N LYS A 138 -3.92 -8.88 12.26
CA LYS A 138 -5.12 -8.21 12.79
C LYS A 138 -6.27 -8.21 11.79
N MET A 139 -6.00 -7.93 10.52
CA MET A 139 -6.99 -7.98 9.45
C MET A 139 -7.63 -9.36 9.30
N ARG A 140 -6.85 -10.44 9.46
CA ARG A 140 -7.40 -11.81 9.44
C ARG A 140 -8.29 -12.13 10.64
N ARG A 141 -7.95 -11.57 11.80
CA ARG A 141 -8.74 -11.77 13.04
C ARG A 141 -10.01 -10.93 13.06
N GLY A 142 -10.08 -9.88 12.24
CA GLY A 142 -11.12 -8.85 12.34
C GLY A 142 -10.95 -7.98 13.59
N ASP A 143 -9.74 -7.93 14.14
CA ASP A 143 -9.37 -7.09 15.28
C ASP A 143 -9.12 -5.65 14.76
N ASP A 144 -10.18 -4.99 14.31
CA ASP A 144 -10.17 -3.54 14.17
C ASP A 144 -10.20 -2.96 15.60
N SER A 145 -9.09 -2.36 16.03
CA SER A 145 -8.95 -1.70 17.35
C SER A 145 -9.87 -0.49 17.48
#